data_AF-A0A3Q9S061-F1
#
_entry.id   AF-A0A3Q9S061-F1
#
_cell.length_a   1.000
_cell.length_b   1.000
_cell.length_c   1.000
_cell.angle_alpha   90.00
_cell.angle_beta   90.00
_cell.angle_gamma   90.00
#
_symmetry.space_group_name_H-M   'P 1'
#
loop_
_entity.id
_entity.type
_entity.pdbx_description
1 polymer ?
#
loop_
_entity_poly.entity_id
_entity_poly.type
_entity_poly.pdbx_seq_one_letter_code
_entity_poly.pdbx_strand_id
1 'polypeptide(L)'
;MENDIHLKELIKGVKNEEPYWTARLETHFIKIIEELYDEKMFKHCGSIYEADVKNKCLHKMIVYCEKFRGSTWSEFKSYNIKIIRSVIVNAVNSNCRVKNITLNLENDFNEEDAMDYMCNRHKGSVTMEDEILNKIILEEMFEYFNGQLNEKERKTMYLIIHYDNLKEYSKKNNCNYNALKQRVYRLRKKLNKLRRKYYLKIGLDEI
;
A
#
# COMPACT_ATOMS: atom_id res chain seq x y z
N MET A 1 1.16 -29.36 27.29
CA MET A 1 0.43 -29.64 28.55
C MET A 1 0.21 -28.38 29.38
N GLU A 2 1.22 -27.64 29.86
CA GLU A 2 1.00 -26.35 30.57
C GLU A 2 0.43 -25.24 29.67
N ASN A 3 0.93 -25.12 28.43
CA ASN A 3 0.45 -24.10 27.48
C ASN A 3 -0.97 -24.35 26.94
N ASP A 4 -1.49 -25.59 27.01
CA ASP A 4 -2.80 -25.94 26.43
C ASP A 4 -3.96 -25.70 27.42
N ILE A 5 -3.68 -25.77 28.73
CA ILE A 5 -4.63 -25.37 29.79
C ILE A 5 -4.87 -23.86 29.71
N HIS A 6 -3.81 -23.08 29.56
CA HIS A 6 -3.89 -21.62 29.40
C HIS A 6 -4.53 -21.19 28.08
N LEU A 7 -4.54 -22.03 27.04
CA LEU A 7 -5.21 -21.70 25.77
C LEU A 7 -6.73 -21.63 25.92
N LYS A 8 -7.34 -22.58 26.65
CA LYS A 8 -8.79 -22.58 26.89
C LYS A 8 -9.21 -21.38 27.74
N GLU A 9 -8.40 -21.05 28.74
CA GLU A 9 -8.61 -19.86 29.58
C GLU A 9 -8.46 -18.57 28.78
N LEU A 10 -7.42 -18.47 27.94
CA LEU A 10 -7.22 -17.34 27.03
C LEU A 10 -8.42 -17.15 26.09
N ILE A 11 -8.87 -18.21 25.40
CA ILE A 11 -10.00 -18.11 24.47
C ILE A 11 -11.28 -17.68 25.21
N LYS A 12 -11.53 -18.29 26.38
CA LYS A 12 -12.71 -17.95 27.19
C LYS A 12 -12.64 -16.51 27.71
N GLY A 13 -11.49 -16.06 28.18
CA GLY A 13 -11.28 -14.71 28.68
C GLY A 13 -11.39 -13.66 27.57
N VAL A 14 -10.81 -13.90 26.40
CA VAL A 14 -10.93 -13.03 25.22
C VAL A 14 -12.40 -12.94 24.77
N LYS A 15 -13.13 -14.06 24.77
CA LYS A 15 -14.57 -14.10 24.46
C LYS A 15 -15.41 -13.25 25.43
N ASN A 16 -15.04 -13.25 26.71
CA ASN A 16 -15.71 -12.47 27.73
C ASN A 16 -15.24 -11.00 27.76
N GLU A 17 -14.41 -10.58 26.80
CA GLU A 17 -13.81 -9.24 26.75
C GLU A 17 -13.01 -8.87 28.01
N GLU A 18 -12.47 -9.88 28.71
CA GLU A 18 -11.69 -9.69 29.92
C GLU A 18 -10.35 -8.98 29.58
N PRO A 19 -10.08 -7.78 30.12
CA PRO A 19 -8.94 -6.95 29.69
C PRO A 19 -7.58 -7.65 29.77
N TYR A 20 -7.38 -8.47 30.80
CA TYR A 20 -6.14 -9.22 31.00
C TYR A 20 -5.86 -10.20 29.85
N TRP A 21 -6.87 -10.97 29.45
CA TRP A 21 -6.71 -12.01 28.42
C TRP A 21 -6.59 -11.41 27.03
N THR A 22 -7.31 -10.31 26.76
CA THR A 22 -7.16 -9.52 25.54
C THR A 22 -5.74 -8.95 25.43
N ALA A 23 -5.25 -8.27 26.48
CA ALA A 23 -3.89 -7.73 26.49
C ALA A 23 -2.82 -8.82 26.33
N ARG A 24 -3.05 -10.00 26.92
CA ARG A 24 -2.14 -11.17 26.78
C ARG A 24 -2.13 -11.70 25.35
N LEU A 25 -3.27 -11.78 24.68
CA LEU A 25 -3.36 -12.14 23.27
C LEU A 25 -2.60 -11.12 22.40
N GLU A 26 -2.86 -9.83 22.61
CA GLU A 26 -2.21 -8.75 21.86
C GLU A 26 -0.69 -8.82 21.99
N THR A 27 -0.18 -8.91 23.22
CA THR A 27 1.26 -8.97 23.53
C THR A 27 1.94 -10.14 22.81
N HIS A 28 1.29 -11.30 22.72
CA HIS A 28 1.88 -12.48 22.07
C HIS A 28 1.99 -12.35 20.55
N PHE A 29 1.11 -11.60 19.91
CA PHE A 29 1.09 -11.50 18.44
C PHE A 29 1.58 -10.16 17.92
N ILE A 30 1.83 -9.17 18.77
CA ILE A 30 2.25 -7.83 18.35
C ILE A 30 3.51 -7.86 17.47
N LYS A 31 4.54 -8.59 17.92
CA LYS A 31 5.80 -8.76 17.16
C LYS A 31 5.58 -9.52 15.85
N ILE A 32 4.71 -10.52 15.87
CA ILE A 32 4.39 -11.32 14.68
C ILE A 32 3.64 -10.47 13.64
N ILE A 33 2.77 -9.56 14.09
CA ILE A 33 2.06 -8.62 13.23
C ILE A 33 3.06 -7.64 12.59
N GLU A 34 3.97 -7.07 13.38
CA GLU A 34 5.03 -6.16 12.91
C GLU A 34 5.94 -6.85 11.89
N GLU A 35 6.47 -8.03 12.20
CA GLU A 35 7.32 -8.80 11.28
C GLU A 35 6.62 -9.10 9.94
N LEU A 36 5.36 -9.54 9.99
CA LEU A 36 4.59 -9.84 8.77
C LEU A 36 4.20 -8.57 8.00
N TYR A 37 4.01 -7.44 8.69
CA TYR A 37 3.76 -6.14 8.07
C TYR A 37 5.01 -5.68 7.31
N ASP A 38 6.18 -5.78 7.93
CA ASP A 38 7.47 -5.42 7.32
C ASP A 38 7.79 -6.28 6.10
N GLU A 39 7.58 -7.60 6.23
CA GLU A 39 7.80 -8.56 5.15
C GLU A 39 6.92 -8.24 3.92
N LYS A 40 5.64 -7.91 4.13
CA LYS A 40 4.62 -7.95 3.06
C LYS A 40 3.99 -6.64 2.68
N MET A 41 4.12 -5.59 3.49
CA MET A 41 3.41 -4.33 3.26
C MET A 41 4.33 -3.12 3.36
N PHE A 42 5.32 -3.10 4.25
CA PHE A 42 6.24 -1.97 4.39
C PHE A 42 6.93 -1.62 3.07
N LYS A 43 7.43 -2.61 2.33
CA LYS A 43 8.02 -2.41 0.99
C LYS A 43 7.07 -1.76 -0.03
N HIS A 44 5.76 -1.99 0.09
CA HIS A 44 4.74 -1.52 -0.85
C HIS A 44 4.04 -0.22 -0.41
N CYS A 45 3.91 0.02 0.89
CA CYS A 45 3.03 1.03 1.47
C CYS A 45 3.68 1.90 2.57
N GLY A 46 4.91 1.61 2.99
CA GLY A 46 5.59 2.32 4.08
C GLY A 46 4.92 2.11 5.44
N SER A 47 5.26 2.92 6.45
CA SER A 47 4.71 2.84 7.81
C SER A 47 3.35 3.53 7.99
N ILE A 48 2.86 4.27 6.98
CA ILE A 48 1.66 5.12 7.07
C ILE A 48 0.41 4.34 7.53
N TYR A 49 0.31 3.04 7.20
CA TYR A 49 -0.83 2.19 7.54
C TYR A 49 -0.56 1.21 8.67
N GLU A 50 0.63 1.26 9.28
CA GLU A 50 1.09 0.25 10.24
C GLU A 50 0.15 0.16 11.44
N ALA A 51 -0.18 1.30 12.06
CA ALA A 51 -1.09 1.36 13.20
C ALA A 51 -2.50 0.85 12.87
N ASP A 52 -3.06 1.23 11.71
CA ASP A 52 -4.39 0.80 11.28
C ASP A 52 -4.43 -0.71 10.97
N VAL A 53 -3.44 -1.23 10.26
CA VAL A 53 -3.35 -2.66 9.95
C VAL A 53 -3.13 -3.49 11.21
N LYS A 54 -2.29 -3.01 12.13
CA LYS A 54 -2.06 -3.63 13.44
C LYS A 54 -3.35 -3.70 14.25
N ASN A 55 -4.08 -2.60 14.38
CA ASN A 55 -5.38 -2.57 15.07
C ASN A 55 -6.41 -3.50 14.41
N LYS A 56 -6.47 -3.54 13.07
CA LYS A 56 -7.35 -4.45 12.32
C LYS A 56 -6.99 -5.92 12.53
N CYS A 57 -5.70 -6.25 12.61
CA CYS A 57 -5.24 -7.60 12.91
C CYS A 57 -5.71 -8.02 14.31
N LEU A 58 -5.44 -7.20 15.33
CA LEU A 58 -5.84 -7.47 16.71
C LEU A 58 -7.35 -7.63 16.85
N HIS A 59 -8.12 -6.69 16.29
CA HIS A 59 -9.59 -6.76 16.30
C HIS A 59 -10.10 -8.05 15.64
N LYS A 60 -9.59 -8.42 14.46
CA LYS A 60 -10.01 -9.69 13.82
C LYS A 60 -9.58 -10.90 14.64
N MET A 61 -8.41 -10.90 15.25
CA MET A 61 -8.01 -12.02 16.08
C MET A 61 -8.94 -12.21 17.27
N ILE A 62 -9.33 -11.13 17.95
CA ILE A 62 -10.30 -11.16 19.06
C ILE A 62 -11.64 -11.73 18.56
N VAL A 63 -12.21 -11.17 17.49
CA VAL A 63 -13.51 -11.61 16.93
C VAL A 63 -13.49 -13.06 16.46
N TYR A 64 -12.38 -13.54 15.89
CA TYR A 64 -12.26 -14.89 15.37
C TYR A 64 -11.74 -15.89 16.39
N CYS A 65 -11.30 -15.44 17.57
CA CYS A 65 -10.83 -16.30 18.66
C CYS A 65 -11.88 -17.35 19.04
N GLU A 66 -13.16 -16.95 19.09
CA GLU A 66 -14.28 -17.84 19.40
C GLU A 66 -14.54 -18.92 18.35
N LYS A 67 -14.04 -18.73 17.12
CA LYS A 67 -14.25 -19.66 16.00
C LYS A 67 -13.15 -20.71 15.92
N PHE A 68 -12.13 -20.63 16.77
CA PHE A 68 -11.06 -21.60 16.82
C PHE A 68 -11.55 -22.95 17.40
N ARG A 69 -11.24 -24.05 16.70
CA ARG A 69 -11.66 -25.41 17.09
C ARG A 69 -10.49 -26.34 17.42
N GLY A 70 -9.25 -25.84 17.32
CA GLY A 70 -8.07 -26.63 17.66
C GLY A 70 -7.92 -26.79 19.18
N SER A 71 -6.92 -27.56 19.57
CA SER A 71 -6.68 -27.89 20.98
C SER A 71 -5.28 -27.52 21.46
N THR A 72 -4.38 -27.14 20.55
CA THR A 72 -2.99 -26.84 20.88
C THR A 72 -2.62 -25.39 20.62
N TRP A 73 -1.64 -24.89 21.38
CA TRP A 73 -1.08 -23.55 21.17
C TRP A 73 -0.53 -23.35 19.75
N SER A 74 0.10 -24.38 19.19
CA SER A 74 0.68 -24.34 17.83
C SER A 74 -0.39 -24.14 16.75
N GLU A 75 -1.51 -24.85 16.87
CA GLU A 75 -2.67 -24.68 15.98
C GLU A 75 -3.27 -23.28 16.14
N PHE A 76 -3.38 -22.78 17.37
CA PHE A 76 -3.89 -21.45 17.65
C PHE A 76 -3.00 -20.35 17.08
N LYS A 77 -1.68 -20.47 17.22
CA LYS A 77 -0.70 -19.57 16.60
C LYS A 77 -0.83 -19.59 15.08
N SER A 78 -0.87 -20.78 14.48
CA SER A 78 -1.02 -20.94 13.03
C SER A 78 -2.35 -20.36 12.50
N TYR A 79 -3.42 -20.52 13.27
CA TYR A 79 -4.73 -19.95 12.98
C TYR A 79 -4.69 -18.41 12.95
N ASN A 80 -4.12 -17.79 13.98
CA ASN A 80 -3.99 -16.33 14.05
C ASN A 80 -3.04 -15.77 12.99
N ILE A 81 -1.94 -16.46 12.66
CA ILE A 81 -1.04 -16.07 11.56
C ILE A 81 -1.80 -16.04 10.22
N LYS A 82 -2.72 -16.98 9.96
CA LYS A 82 -3.56 -16.95 8.75
C LYS A 82 -4.48 -15.72 8.73
N ILE A 83 -5.05 -15.34 9.87
CA ILE A 83 -5.87 -14.13 10.01
C ILE A 83 -5.03 -12.88 9.72
N ILE A 84 -3.88 -12.75 10.38
CA ILE A 84 -2.95 -11.61 10.21
C ILE A 84 -2.54 -11.48 8.74
N ARG A 85 -2.08 -12.58 8.12
CA ARG A 85 -1.73 -12.60 6.69
C ARG A 85 -2.89 -12.18 5.80
N SER A 86 -4.11 -12.64 6.11
CA SER A 86 -5.31 -12.25 5.35
C SER A 86 -5.60 -10.76 5.50
N VAL A 87 -5.49 -10.18 6.71
CA VAL A 87 -5.68 -8.75 6.93
C VAL A 87 -4.64 -7.95 6.17
N ILE A 88 -3.36 -8.31 6.27
CA ILE A 88 -2.27 -7.62 5.58
C ILE A 88 -2.44 -7.73 4.06
N VAL A 89 -2.71 -8.92 3.51
CA VAL A 89 -2.96 -9.09 2.06
C VAL A 89 -4.18 -8.29 1.61
N ASN A 90 -5.24 -8.24 2.42
CA ASN A 90 -6.41 -7.42 2.09
C ASN A 90 -6.12 -5.93 2.22
N ALA A 91 -5.31 -5.49 3.17
CA ALA A 91 -4.86 -4.11 3.31
C ALA A 91 -3.98 -3.72 2.13
N VAL A 92 -3.02 -4.57 1.75
CA VAL A 92 -2.23 -4.40 0.52
C VAL A 92 -3.15 -4.36 -0.70
N ASN A 93 -4.08 -5.30 -0.89
CA ASN A 93 -4.97 -5.29 -2.05
C ASN A 93 -5.93 -4.10 -2.07
N SER A 94 -6.45 -3.70 -0.92
CA SER A 94 -7.31 -2.53 -0.77
C SER A 94 -6.52 -1.26 -0.98
N ASN A 95 -5.29 -1.16 -0.46
CA ASN A 95 -4.35 -0.06 -0.62
C ASN A 95 -3.60 -0.08 -1.94
N CYS A 96 -3.60 -1.18 -2.69
CA CYS A 96 -3.18 -1.27 -4.08
C CYS A 96 -4.36 -0.90 -4.97
N ARG A 97 -5.60 -1.24 -4.62
CA ARG A 97 -6.81 -0.70 -5.26
C ARG A 97 -6.97 0.79 -4.98
N VAL A 98 -6.65 1.26 -3.79
CA VAL A 98 -6.63 2.66 -3.32
C VAL A 98 -5.36 3.35 -3.82
N LYS A 99 -4.16 2.76 -3.92
CA LYS A 99 -3.09 3.32 -4.80
C LYS A 99 -3.44 3.25 -6.29
N ASN A 100 -4.49 2.52 -6.68
CA ASN A 100 -5.08 2.62 -8.01
C ASN A 100 -6.24 3.66 -8.10
N ILE A 101 -6.84 4.07 -6.97
CA ILE A 101 -8.07 4.90 -6.87
C ILE A 101 -7.85 6.27 -6.15
N THR A 102 -6.82 6.39 -5.32
CA THR A 102 -6.49 7.45 -4.34
C THR A 102 -5.20 8.18 -4.74
N LEU A 103 -4.33 7.55 -5.53
CA LEU A 103 -3.52 8.29 -6.53
C LEU A 103 -4.39 9.05 -7.56
N ASN A 104 -5.72 9.01 -7.44
CA ASN A 104 -6.65 9.74 -8.28
C ASN A 104 -7.57 10.72 -7.52
N LEU A 105 -7.59 10.81 -6.17
CA LEU A 105 -8.66 11.61 -5.53
C LEU A 105 -8.41 12.28 -4.16
N GLU A 106 -7.45 11.91 -3.32
CA GLU A 106 -7.35 12.53 -1.98
C GLU A 106 -5.89 12.66 -1.54
N ASN A 107 -5.28 13.78 -1.91
CA ASN A 107 -4.44 14.65 -1.08
C ASN A 107 -4.07 15.84 -1.98
N ASP A 108 -4.17 17.05 -1.45
CA ASP A 108 -3.65 18.27 -2.05
C ASP A 108 -2.14 18.10 -2.31
N PHE A 109 -1.78 17.52 -3.45
CA PHE A 109 -0.40 17.38 -3.90
C PHE A 109 -0.07 18.65 -4.65
N ASN A 110 0.49 19.62 -3.94
CA ASN A 110 1.11 20.75 -4.61
C ASN A 110 2.31 20.22 -5.43
N GLU A 111 2.70 20.92 -6.50
CA GLU A 111 3.77 20.48 -7.42
C GLU A 111 5.09 20.12 -6.71
N GLU A 112 5.33 20.64 -5.50
CA GLU A 112 6.46 20.29 -4.63
C GLU A 112 6.41 18.84 -4.10
N ASP A 113 5.23 18.31 -3.78
CA ASP A 113 5.08 17.02 -3.10
C ASP A 113 5.32 15.82 -4.02
N ALA A 114 5.13 15.97 -5.34
CA ALA A 114 5.31 14.88 -6.29
C ALA A 114 6.79 14.50 -6.48
N MET A 115 7.68 15.48 -6.45
CA MET A 115 9.13 15.28 -6.37
C MET A 115 9.53 14.75 -5.00
N ASP A 116 8.92 15.31 -3.94
CA ASP A 116 9.22 14.94 -2.56
C ASP A 116 8.76 13.50 -2.23
N TYR A 117 7.74 12.94 -2.88
CA TYR A 117 7.33 11.54 -2.67
C TYR A 117 8.35 10.52 -3.21
N MET A 118 9.14 10.89 -4.23
CA MET A 118 10.30 10.09 -4.65
C MET A 118 11.51 10.33 -3.74
N CYS A 119 11.76 11.58 -3.31
CA CYS A 119 12.88 11.91 -2.41
C CYS A 119 12.68 11.40 -0.96
N ASN A 120 11.46 11.38 -0.43
CA ASN A 120 11.14 10.98 0.93
C ASN A 120 11.23 9.47 1.18
N ARG A 121 11.40 8.64 0.14
CA ARG A 121 11.54 7.18 0.27
C ARG A 121 12.89 6.77 0.88
N HIS A 122 13.85 7.70 0.97
CA HIS A 122 15.22 7.41 1.37
C HIS A 122 15.84 8.53 2.25
N LYS A 123 15.07 9.22 3.09
CA LYS A 123 15.60 10.26 4.00
C LYS A 123 16.74 9.81 4.94
N GLY A 124 17.07 8.52 4.98
CA GLY A 124 18.25 7.99 5.69
C GLY A 124 19.48 7.66 4.83
N SER A 125 19.46 7.77 3.49
CA SER A 125 20.58 7.26 2.66
C SER A 125 20.80 7.88 1.27
N VAL A 126 20.08 8.92 0.85
CA VAL A 126 20.31 9.55 -0.48
C VAL A 126 21.48 10.52 -0.37
N THR A 127 22.52 10.36 -1.19
CA THR A 127 23.56 11.38 -1.31
C THR A 127 23.14 12.49 -2.27
N MET A 128 23.80 13.64 -2.23
CA MET A 128 23.53 14.73 -3.19
C MET A 128 23.69 14.26 -4.64
N GLU A 129 24.62 13.35 -4.91
CA GLU A 129 24.81 12.72 -6.21
C GLU A 129 23.60 11.89 -6.64
N ASP A 130 22.97 11.15 -5.72
CA ASP A 130 21.77 10.38 -5.99
C ASP A 130 20.57 11.29 -6.34
N GLU A 131 20.44 12.45 -5.71
CA GLU A 131 19.39 13.43 -6.05
C GLU A 131 19.56 13.99 -7.47
N ILE A 132 20.80 14.34 -7.83
CA ILE A 132 21.14 14.83 -9.18
C ILE A 132 20.87 13.73 -10.21
N LEU A 133 21.30 12.49 -9.94
CA LEU A 133 21.10 11.36 -10.84
C LEU A 133 19.62 11.05 -11.03
N ASN A 134 18.83 11.05 -9.95
CA ASN A 134 17.40 10.82 -10.02
C ASN A 134 16.68 11.90 -10.84
N LYS A 135 17.08 13.17 -10.70
CA LYS A 135 16.54 14.26 -11.51
C LYS A 135 16.81 14.04 -13.00
N ILE A 136 18.04 13.70 -13.37
CA ILE A 136 18.43 13.41 -14.76
C ILE A 136 17.61 12.24 -15.33
N ILE A 137 17.52 11.14 -14.57
CA ILE A 137 16.77 9.95 -15.01
C ILE A 137 15.28 10.28 -15.20
N LEU A 138 14.69 11.09 -14.32
CA LEU A 138 13.29 11.50 -14.42
C LEU A 138 13.05 12.36 -15.67
N GLU A 139 13.90 13.36 -15.92
CA GLU A 139 13.82 14.23 -17.10
C GLU A 139 13.91 13.41 -18.40
N GLU A 140 14.92 12.54 -18.52
CA GLU A 140 15.07 11.67 -19.69
C GLU A 140 13.91 10.69 -19.86
N MET A 141 13.37 10.15 -18.77
CA MET A 141 12.21 9.27 -18.81
C MET A 141 10.94 10.01 -19.25
N PHE A 142 10.76 11.27 -18.85
CA PHE A 142 9.66 12.13 -19.31
C PHE A 142 9.76 12.42 -20.80
N GLU A 143 10.95 12.75 -21.31
CA GLU A 143 11.18 12.91 -22.75
C GLU A 143 10.88 11.63 -23.52
N TYR A 144 11.36 10.49 -23.00
CA TYR A 144 11.07 9.18 -23.58
C TYR A 144 9.56 8.91 -23.65
N PHE A 145 8.80 9.20 -22.58
CA PHE A 145 7.34 9.05 -22.62
C PHE A 145 6.70 9.98 -23.65
N ASN A 146 7.09 11.25 -23.70
CA ASN A 146 6.53 12.21 -24.66
C ASN A 146 6.70 11.78 -26.12
N GLY A 147 7.83 11.15 -26.46
CA GLY A 147 8.07 10.58 -27.79
C GLY A 147 7.22 9.34 -28.13
N GLN A 148 6.67 8.64 -27.13
CA GLN A 148 5.94 7.37 -27.31
C GLN A 148 4.41 7.51 -27.13
N LEU A 149 3.96 8.64 -26.59
CA LEU A 149 2.55 8.96 -26.41
C LEU A 149 2.02 9.73 -27.62
N ASN A 150 0.77 9.47 -28.01
CA ASN A 150 0.08 10.30 -29.00
C ASN A 150 -0.40 11.63 -28.38
N GLU A 151 -0.86 12.57 -29.20
CA GLU A 151 -1.29 13.90 -28.74
C GLU A 151 -2.37 13.85 -27.65
N LYS A 152 -3.35 12.94 -27.80
CA LYS A 152 -4.45 12.77 -26.84
C LYS A 152 -3.96 12.18 -25.51
N GLU A 153 -3.00 11.29 -25.55
CA GLU A 153 -2.32 10.71 -24.39
C GLU A 153 -1.46 11.75 -23.68
N ARG A 154 -0.68 12.55 -24.42
CA ARG A 154 0.11 13.67 -23.86
C ARG A 154 -0.78 14.70 -23.17
N LYS A 155 -1.88 15.12 -23.81
CA LYS A 155 -2.90 15.98 -23.19
C LYS A 155 -3.50 15.37 -21.92
N THR A 156 -3.67 14.06 -21.89
CA THR A 156 -4.15 13.36 -20.68
C THR A 156 -3.08 13.27 -19.60
N MET A 157 -1.81 13.11 -19.97
CA MET A 157 -0.68 13.12 -19.04
C MET A 157 -0.53 14.51 -18.40
N TYR A 158 -0.54 15.57 -19.21
CA TYR A 158 -0.54 16.97 -18.75
C TYR A 158 -1.69 17.24 -17.78
N LEU A 159 -2.90 16.76 -18.12
CA LEU A 159 -4.06 16.88 -17.23
C LEU A 159 -3.82 16.20 -15.87
N ILE A 160 -3.17 15.04 -15.83
CA ILE A 160 -2.88 14.34 -14.55
C ILE A 160 -1.84 15.11 -13.74
N ILE A 161 -0.88 15.77 -14.39
CA ILE A 161 0.17 16.54 -13.71
C ILE A 161 -0.39 17.82 -13.09
N HIS A 162 -1.32 18.50 -13.76
CA HIS A 162 -1.78 19.84 -13.37
C HIS A 162 -3.20 19.88 -12.78
N TYR A 163 -3.85 18.74 -12.59
CA TYR A 163 -5.17 18.68 -11.95
C TYR A 163 -5.23 17.55 -10.92
N ASP A 164 -5.45 17.94 -9.67
CA ASP A 164 -5.56 17.01 -8.54
C ASP A 164 -6.86 16.19 -8.56
N ASN A 165 -7.88 16.70 -9.27
CA ASN A 165 -9.22 16.13 -9.26
C ASN A 165 -9.85 15.96 -10.64
N LEU A 166 -9.93 14.71 -11.10
CA LEU A 166 -10.58 14.34 -12.37
C LEU A 166 -12.09 14.68 -12.41
N LYS A 167 -12.78 14.69 -11.26
CA LYS A 167 -14.21 15.09 -11.20
C LYS A 167 -14.34 16.59 -11.39
N GLU A 168 -13.44 17.37 -10.81
CA GLU A 168 -13.42 18.82 -10.97
C GLU A 168 -13.09 19.21 -12.41
N TYR A 169 -12.06 18.59 -12.99
CA TYR A 169 -11.73 18.76 -14.40
C TYR A 169 -12.93 18.41 -15.31
N SER A 170 -13.60 17.28 -15.01
CA SER A 170 -14.77 16.82 -15.76
C SER A 170 -15.93 17.83 -15.72
N LYS A 171 -16.19 18.43 -14.56
CA LYS A 171 -17.18 19.51 -14.40
C LYS A 171 -16.77 20.78 -15.13
N LYS A 172 -15.54 21.27 -14.91
CA LYS A 172 -15.02 22.51 -15.53
C LYS A 172 -15.02 22.46 -17.05
N ASN A 173 -14.74 21.29 -17.63
CA ASN A 173 -14.63 21.10 -19.09
C ASN A 173 -15.84 20.39 -19.71
N ASN A 174 -16.94 20.25 -18.95
CA ASN A 174 -18.17 19.58 -19.38
C ASN A 174 -17.93 18.25 -20.13
N CYS A 175 -17.05 17.40 -19.59
CA CYS A 175 -16.68 16.14 -20.24
C CYS A 175 -17.11 14.93 -19.39
N ASN A 176 -17.34 13.79 -20.05
CA ASN A 176 -17.81 12.58 -19.38
C ASN A 176 -16.73 12.00 -18.44
N TYR A 177 -17.02 12.03 -17.13
CA TYR A 177 -16.13 11.54 -16.08
C TYR A 177 -15.71 10.07 -16.28
N ASN A 178 -16.63 9.19 -16.67
CA ASN A 178 -16.34 7.76 -16.86
C ASN A 178 -15.41 7.55 -18.06
N ALA A 179 -15.61 8.29 -19.15
CA ALA A 179 -14.74 8.24 -20.31
C ALA A 179 -13.33 8.78 -19.98
N LEU A 180 -13.25 9.88 -19.21
CA LEU A 180 -12.00 10.43 -18.71
C LEU A 180 -11.25 9.44 -17.83
N LYS A 181 -11.95 8.80 -16.88
CA LYS A 181 -11.40 7.76 -15.99
C LYS A 181 -10.82 6.58 -16.78
N GLN A 182 -11.53 6.12 -17.82
CA GLN A 182 -11.02 5.05 -18.69
C GLN A 182 -9.78 5.49 -19.48
N ARG A 183 -9.75 6.74 -19.95
CA ARG A 183 -8.61 7.31 -20.69
C ARG A 183 -7.36 7.37 -19.80
N VAL A 184 -7.50 7.85 -18.57
CA VAL A 184 -6.43 7.87 -17.56
C VAL A 184 -5.94 6.45 -17.24
N TYR A 185 -6.86 5.50 -17.07
CA TYR A 185 -6.51 4.10 -16.81
C TYR A 185 -5.69 3.47 -17.94
N ARG A 186 -6.08 3.71 -19.21
CA ARG A 186 -5.35 3.21 -20.38
C ARG A 186 -3.97 3.84 -20.49
N LEU A 187 -3.88 5.16 -20.28
CA LEU A 187 -2.61 5.88 -20.26
C LEU A 187 -1.66 5.32 -19.19
N ARG A 188 -2.15 5.12 -17.96
CA ARG A 188 -1.38 4.52 -16.86
C ARG A 188 -0.78 3.16 -17.23
N LYS A 189 -1.59 2.26 -17.82
CA LYS A 189 -1.08 0.96 -18.29
C LYS A 189 0.04 1.11 -19.31
N LYS A 190 -0.10 2.08 -20.22
CA LYS A 190 0.92 2.37 -21.25
C LYS A 190 2.19 2.94 -20.63
N LEU A 191 2.08 3.92 -19.74
CA LEU A 191 3.21 4.51 -19.00
C LEU A 191 3.98 3.46 -18.19
N ASN A 192 3.28 2.56 -17.49
CA ASN A 192 3.95 1.46 -16.78
C ASN A 192 4.74 0.56 -17.73
N LYS A 193 4.20 0.24 -18.91
CA LYS A 193 4.91 -0.56 -19.90
C LYS A 193 6.13 0.18 -20.47
N LEU A 194 6.00 1.50 -20.71
CA LEU A 194 7.09 2.34 -21.18
C LEU A 194 8.19 2.48 -20.14
N ARG A 195 7.84 2.66 -18.86
CA ARG A 195 8.80 2.71 -17.74
C ARG A 195 9.66 1.46 -17.68
N ARG A 196 9.04 0.27 -17.77
CA ARG A 196 9.77 -1.00 -17.80
C ARG A 196 10.73 -1.09 -18.98
N LYS A 197 10.27 -0.69 -20.17
CA LYS A 197 11.13 -0.63 -21.36
C LYS A 197 12.28 0.36 -21.21
N TYR A 198 12.03 1.48 -20.55
CA TYR A 198 13.04 2.50 -20.29
C TYR A 198 14.12 1.95 -19.37
N TYR A 199 13.75 1.34 -18.24
CA TYR A 199 14.72 0.71 -17.32
C TYR A 199 15.56 -0.37 -17.99
N LEU A 200 14.93 -1.24 -18.79
CA LEU A 200 15.65 -2.22 -19.60
C LEU A 200 16.61 -1.57 -20.61
N LYS A 201 16.25 -0.43 -21.20
CA LYS A 201 17.10 0.31 -22.16
C LYS A 201 18.35 0.87 -21.48
N ILE A 202 18.24 1.34 -20.24
CA ILE A 202 19.35 1.95 -19.51
C ILE A 202 20.11 0.96 -18.60
N GLY A 203 19.79 -0.34 -18.70
CA GLY A 203 20.50 -1.40 -17.95
C GLY A 203 20.21 -1.40 -16.45
N LEU A 204 19.09 -0.82 -16.01
CA LEU A 204 18.63 -0.90 -14.63
C LEU A 204 17.66 -2.07 -14.46
N ASP A 205 17.93 -2.95 -13.50
CA ASP A 205 16.98 -4.00 -13.07
C ASP A 205 15.78 -3.35 -12.36
N GLU A 206 14.56 -3.85 -12.59
CA GLU A 206 13.34 -3.34 -11.92
C GLU A 206 13.51 -3.46 -10.38
N ILE A 207 13.67 -2.32 -9.68
CA ILE A 207 13.58 -2.21 -8.21
C ILE A 207 12.13 -2.38 -7.74
#